data_AF-A0A7Y3H435-F1
#
_entry.id   AF-A0A7Y3H435-F1
#
_cell.length_a   1.000
_cell.length_b   1.000
_cell.length_c   1.000
_cell.angle_alpha   90.00
_cell.angle_beta   90.00
_cell.angle_gamma   90.00
#
_symmetry.space_group_name_H-M   'P 1'
#
loop_
_entity.id
_entity.type
_entity.pdbx_description
1 polymer ?
#
loop_
_entity_poly.entity_id
_entity_poly.type
_entity_poly.pdbx_seq_one_letter_code
_entity_poly.pdbx_strand_id
1 'polypeptide(L)'
;MTKFNIALLTLIFAMSACNESTNIVNESIAVESSNIIVSKTQFESSGFKLGTIEKKQFDKAISCYGDIYLPNKNKTIVSSLMSGTVGKFNLMEGQKVKKGQVLFTVSNPE
;
A
#
# COMPACT_ATOMS: atom_id res chain seq x y z
N MET A 1 22.78 77.63 27.65
CA MET A 1 21.49 77.04 27.18
C MET A 1 21.66 75.65 26.56
N THR A 2 22.79 75.29 25.94
CA THR A 2 23.02 73.96 25.34
C THR A 2 23.19 72.81 26.34
N LYS A 3 23.79 73.06 27.51
CA LYS A 3 24.01 72.04 28.56
C LYS A 3 22.70 71.49 29.18
N PHE A 4 21.65 72.32 29.27
CA PHE A 4 20.35 71.91 29.80
C PHE A 4 19.59 71.00 28.81
N ASN A 5 19.67 71.30 27.51
CA ASN A 5 19.10 70.46 26.46
C ASN A 5 19.81 69.10 26.32
N ILE A 6 21.13 69.05 26.54
CA ILE A 6 21.88 67.78 26.56
C ILE A 6 21.51 66.94 27.78
N ALA A 7 21.33 67.55 28.96
CA ALA A 7 20.88 66.84 30.16
C ALA A 7 19.43 66.31 30.03
N LEU A 8 18.56 67.04 29.32
CA LEU A 8 17.18 66.62 29.05
C LEU A 8 17.12 65.44 28.06
N LEU A 9 18.04 65.39 27.08
CA LEU A 9 18.09 64.33 26.07
C LEU A 9 18.64 63.02 26.64
N THR A 10 19.57 63.06 27.59
CA THR A 10 20.09 61.85 28.27
C THR A 10 19.10 61.27 29.28
N LEU A 11 18.20 62.08 29.84
CA LEU A 11 17.16 61.62 30.76
C LEU A 11 16.04 60.83 30.05
N ILE A 12 15.76 61.15 28.79
CA ILE A 12 14.75 60.47 27.98
C ILE A 12 15.22 59.08 27.52
N PHE A 13 16.53 58.90 27.31
CA PHE A 13 17.10 57.60 26.91
C PHE A 13 17.13 56.58 28.07
N ALA A 14 17.08 57.04 29.32
CA ALA A 14 17.11 56.18 30.51
C ALA A 14 15.75 55.51 30.83
N MET A 15 14.64 55.94 30.20
CA MET A 15 13.30 55.37 30.45
C MET A 15 12.89 54.25 29.48
N SER A 16 13.78 53.77 28.61
CA SER A 16 13.51 52.59 27.76
C SER A 16 13.98 51.26 28.36
N ALA A 17 14.38 51.23 29.64
CA ALA A 17 14.64 49.99 30.36
C ALA A 17 13.46 49.63 31.26
N CYS A 18 12.95 48.41 31.08
CA CYS A 18 11.86 47.76 31.80
C CYS A 18 10.43 48.14 31.39
N ASN A 19 9.93 47.45 30.36
CA ASN A 19 8.64 46.80 30.50
C ASN A 19 8.87 45.30 30.55
N GLU A 20 9.28 44.81 31.72
CA GLU A 20 9.16 43.40 32.04
C GLU A 20 7.70 43.15 32.37
N SER A 21 6.85 43.11 31.34
CA SER A 21 5.64 42.32 31.43
C SER A 21 6.12 40.89 31.55
N THR A 22 6.15 40.40 32.79
CA THR A 22 6.18 38.98 33.13
C THR A 22 5.03 38.32 32.40
N ASN A 23 5.26 37.97 31.14
CA ASN A 23 4.62 36.81 30.57
C ASN A 23 5.06 35.69 31.49
N ILE A 24 4.14 35.25 32.33
CA ILE A 24 4.16 33.91 32.87
C ILE A 24 4.36 33.05 31.63
N VAL A 25 5.60 32.61 31.40
CA VAL A 25 5.87 31.44 30.58
C VAL A 25 5.22 30.35 31.39
N ASN A 26 3.93 30.16 31.13
CA ASN A 26 3.25 28.95 31.51
C ASN A 26 4.05 27.91 30.74
N GLU A 27 4.92 27.20 31.45
CA GLU A 27 5.62 26.04 30.96
C GLU A 27 4.53 25.08 30.50
N SER A 28 4.15 25.25 29.23
CA SER A 28 3.21 24.38 28.57
C SER A 28 3.98 23.08 28.48
N ILE A 29 3.63 22.18 29.42
CA ILE A 29 3.85 20.75 29.36
C ILE A 29 4.04 20.39 27.90
N ALA A 30 5.25 19.94 27.55
CA ALA A 30 5.52 19.38 26.25
C ALA A 30 4.62 18.17 26.09
N VAL A 31 3.39 18.42 25.63
CA VAL A 31 2.52 17.39 25.11
C VAL A 31 3.24 16.96 23.85
N GLU A 32 3.79 15.75 23.87
CA GLU A 32 4.15 15.03 22.65
C GLU A 32 2.86 14.69 21.89
N SER A 33 2.14 15.73 21.49
CA SER A 33 1.04 15.63 20.56
C SER A 33 1.66 15.71 19.19
N SER A 34 1.44 14.68 18.39
CA SER A 34 1.79 14.60 16.96
C SER A 34 1.11 15.67 16.08
N ASN A 35 0.51 16.69 16.67
CA ASN A 35 -0.26 17.73 16.01
C ASN A 35 0.33 19.10 16.35
N ILE A 36 0.54 19.91 15.31
CA ILE A 36 0.99 21.30 15.42
C ILE A 36 -0.24 22.20 15.36
N ILE A 37 -0.41 23.06 16.36
CA ILE A 37 -1.51 24.03 16.43
C ILE A 37 -1.05 25.33 15.78
N VAL A 38 -1.83 25.85 14.82
CA VAL A 38 -1.51 27.06 14.05
C VAL A 38 -2.63 28.09 14.19
N SER A 39 -2.27 29.37 14.32
CA SER A 39 -3.25 30.47 14.40
C SER A 39 -3.83 30.81 13.02
N LYS A 40 -5.02 31.41 12.97
CA LYS A 40 -5.67 31.80 11.70
C LYS A 40 -4.82 32.76 10.88
N THR A 41 -4.17 33.72 11.53
CA THR A 41 -3.29 34.70 10.86
C THR A 41 -2.05 34.04 10.26
N GLN A 42 -1.48 33.04 10.93
CA GLN A 42 -0.36 32.26 10.40
C GLN A 42 -0.80 31.35 9.25
N PHE A 43 -2.02 30.82 9.31
CA PHE A 43 -2.58 29.97 8.26
C PHE A 43 -2.81 30.75 6.96
N GLU A 44 -3.43 31.93 7.07
CA GLU A 44 -3.75 32.82 5.94
C GLU A 44 -2.51 33.48 5.33
N SER A 45 -1.59 33.98 6.17
CA SER A 45 -0.32 34.58 5.70
C SER A 45 0.60 33.58 4.99
N SER A 46 0.51 32.30 5.35
CA SER A 46 1.28 31.22 4.70
C SER A 46 0.60 30.66 3.44
N GLY A 47 -0.61 31.13 3.11
CA GLY A 47 -1.33 30.73 1.90
C GLY A 47 -1.80 29.27 1.89
N PHE A 48 -2.00 28.65 3.06
CA PHE A 48 -2.50 27.28 3.13
C PHE A 48 -3.94 27.19 2.57
N LYS A 49 -4.22 26.08 1.87
CA LYS A 49 -5.54 25.79 1.30
C LYS A 49 -5.98 24.40 1.72
N LEU A 50 -7.23 24.28 2.15
CA LEU A 50 -7.86 23.00 2.42
C LEU A 50 -8.48 22.48 1.11
N GLY A 51 -8.02 21.30 0.68
CA GLY A 51 -8.65 20.56 -0.40
C GLY A 51 -9.70 19.58 0.12
N THR A 52 -10.58 19.11 -0.76
CA THR A 52 -11.50 18.02 -0.48
C THR A 52 -10.86 16.66 -0.74
N ILE A 53 -11.21 15.66 0.06
CA ILE A 53 -10.78 14.28 -0.17
C ILE A 53 -11.60 13.71 -1.33
N GLU A 54 -10.94 13.27 -2.40
CA GLU A 54 -11.60 12.71 -3.58
C GLU A 54 -11.06 11.31 -3.89
N LYS A 55 -11.95 10.39 -4.26
CA LYS A 55 -11.57 9.07 -4.78
C LYS A 55 -11.26 9.20 -6.26
N LYS A 56 -10.00 8.94 -6.64
CA LYS A 56 -9.58 8.85 -8.04
C LYS A 56 -9.42 7.37 -8.43
N GLN A 57 -9.77 7.04 -9.67
CA GLN A 57 -9.45 5.73 -10.21
C GLN A 57 -7.94 5.64 -10.46
N PHE A 58 -7.36 4.49 -10.15
CA PHE A 58 -5.98 4.19 -10.47
C PHE A 58 -5.95 3.49 -11.82
N ASP A 59 -5.28 4.09 -12.81
CA ASP A 59 -5.17 3.54 -14.18
C ASP A 59 -4.19 2.35 -14.30
N LYS A 60 -3.83 1.73 -13.17
CA LYS A 60 -2.79 0.70 -13.14
C LYS A 60 -3.40 -0.69 -13.31
N ALA A 61 -3.39 -1.18 -14.55
CA ALA A 61 -3.63 -2.59 -14.83
C ALA A 61 -2.38 -3.41 -14.44
N ILE A 62 -2.56 -4.48 -13.67
CA ILE A 62 -1.49 -5.42 -13.32
C ILE A 62 -1.67 -6.66 -14.20
N SER A 63 -0.70 -6.91 -15.08
CA SER A 63 -0.69 -8.12 -15.91
C SER A 63 -0.11 -9.29 -15.12
N CYS A 64 -0.87 -10.39 -15.02
CA CYS A 64 -0.46 -11.62 -14.38
C CYS A 64 -0.34 -12.74 -15.41
N TYR A 65 0.71 -13.54 -15.30
CA TYR A 65 0.89 -14.77 -16.08
C TYR A 65 0.70 -15.96 -15.15
N GLY A 66 0.16 -17.06 -15.69
CA GLY A 66 -0.02 -18.30 -14.96
C GLY A 66 -0.04 -19.48 -15.92
N ASP A 67 0.50 -20.60 -15.45
CA ASP A 67 0.53 -21.85 -16.19
C ASP A 67 -0.57 -22.80 -15.70
N ILE A 68 -1.12 -23.58 -16.61
CA ILE A 68 -2.06 -24.64 -16.27
C ILE A 68 -1.25 -25.85 -15.82
N TYR A 69 -1.14 -26.04 -14.51
CA TYR A 69 -0.52 -27.23 -13.93
C TYR A 69 -1.58 -28.31 -13.70
N LEU A 70 -1.44 -29.46 -14.37
CA LEU A 70 -2.26 -30.64 -14.07
C LEU A 70 -1.66 -31.37 -12.86
N PRO A 71 -2.37 -31.47 -11.72
CA PRO A 71 -1.87 -32.21 -10.57
C PRO A 71 -1.67 -33.69 -10.92
N ASN A 72 -0.53 -34.26 -10.49
CA ASN A 72 -0.20 -35.68 -10.69
C ASN A 72 -1.28 -36.65 -10.17
N LYS A 73 -2.18 -36.21 -9.28
CA LYS A 73 -3.30 -37.00 -8.75
C LYS A 73 -4.28 -37.49 -9.84
N ASN A 74 -4.37 -36.79 -10.97
CA ASN A 74 -5.34 -37.11 -12.03
C ASN A 74 -4.71 -37.84 -13.23
N LYS A 75 -3.45 -38.28 -13.12
CA LYS A 75 -2.76 -39.06 -14.15
C LYS A 75 -2.83 -40.54 -13.80
N THR A 76 -3.34 -41.36 -14.71
CA THR A 76 -3.39 -42.82 -14.56
C THR A 76 -2.75 -43.48 -15.77
N ILE A 77 -1.81 -44.39 -15.52
CA ILE A 77 -1.23 -45.28 -16.52
C ILE A 77 -1.92 -46.62 -16.36
N VAL A 78 -2.55 -47.09 -17.42
CA VAL A 78 -3.26 -48.38 -17.46
C VAL A 78 -2.42 -49.38 -18.24
N SER A 79 -2.21 -50.57 -17.67
CA SER A 79 -1.49 -51.67 -18.29
C SER A 79 -2.34 -52.94 -18.26
N SER A 80 -2.11 -53.85 -19.20
CA SER A 80 -2.74 -55.17 -19.15
C SER A 80 -2.12 -56.01 -18.04
N LEU A 81 -2.95 -56.79 -17.33
CA LEU A 81 -2.50 -57.77 -16.36
C LEU A 81 -1.91 -59.02 -17.04
N MET A 82 -2.43 -59.36 -18.23
CA MET A 82 -2.07 -60.55 -18.99
C MET A 82 -1.42 -60.17 -20.31
N SER A 83 -0.43 -60.95 -20.72
CA SER A 83 0.12 -60.88 -22.07
C SER A 83 -0.88 -61.48 -23.07
N GLY A 84 -0.98 -60.88 -24.25
CA GLY A 84 -1.88 -61.31 -25.30
C GLY A 84 -1.87 -60.34 -26.48
N THR A 85 -2.63 -60.66 -27.52
CA THR A 85 -2.74 -59.82 -28.72
C THR A 85 -3.83 -58.77 -28.52
N VAL A 86 -3.55 -57.51 -28.91
CA VAL A 86 -4.56 -56.44 -28.91
C VAL A 86 -5.58 -56.72 -30.00
N GLY A 87 -6.85 -56.88 -29.61
CA GLY A 87 -7.95 -57.13 -30.54
C GLY A 87 -8.54 -55.84 -31.09
N LYS A 88 -9.38 -55.17 -30.29
CA LYS A 88 -10.08 -53.93 -30.69
C LYS A 88 -9.45 -52.72 -30.01
N PHE A 89 -8.98 -51.76 -30.80
CA PHE A 89 -8.48 -50.46 -30.35
C PHE A 89 -9.21 -49.36 -31.15
N ASN A 90 -10.01 -48.54 -30.48
CA ASN A 90 -10.86 -47.54 -31.14
C ASN A 90 -10.73 -46.15 -30.49
N LEU A 91 -9.52 -45.83 -30.04
CA LEU A 91 -9.19 -44.57 -29.41
C LEU A 91 -8.15 -43.82 -30.22
N MET A 92 -8.28 -42.50 -30.27
CA MET A 92 -7.30 -41.61 -30.86
C MET A 92 -6.64 -40.77 -29.76
N GLU A 93 -5.40 -40.34 -30.00
CA GLU A 93 -4.72 -39.42 -29.11
C GLU A 93 -5.51 -38.11 -28.96
N GLY A 94 -5.60 -37.60 -27.73
CA GLY A 94 -6.40 -36.42 -27.42
C GLY A 94 -7.90 -36.68 -27.23
N GLN A 95 -8.39 -37.90 -27.49
CA GLN A 95 -9.80 -38.24 -27.26
C GLN A 95 -10.13 -38.31 -25.76
N LYS A 96 -11.24 -37.66 -25.36
CA LYS A 96 -11.74 -37.69 -23.98
C LYS A 96 -12.37 -39.05 -23.66
N VAL A 97 -11.90 -39.70 -22.61
CA VAL A 97 -12.43 -40.99 -22.11
C VAL A 97 -13.18 -40.80 -20.79
N LYS A 98 -14.19 -41.64 -20.55
CA LYS A 98 -14.97 -41.65 -19.29
C LYS A 98 -14.58 -42.83 -18.40
N LYS A 99 -14.82 -42.71 -17.09
CA LYS A 99 -14.62 -43.82 -16.14
C LYS A 99 -15.48 -45.02 -16.58
N GLY A 100 -14.84 -46.20 -16.69
CA GLY A 100 -15.50 -47.43 -17.10
C GLY A 100 -15.59 -47.65 -18.62
N GLN A 101 -15.05 -46.74 -19.43
CA GLN A 101 -14.97 -46.93 -20.88
C GLN A 101 -13.94 -48.01 -21.23
N VAL A 102 -14.31 -48.92 -22.12
CA VAL A 102 -13.37 -49.92 -22.68
C VAL A 102 -12.37 -49.20 -23.58
N LEU A 103 -11.08 -49.31 -23.24
CA LEU A 103 -10.01 -48.68 -24.01
C LEU A 103 -9.49 -49.59 -25.11
N PHE A 104 -9.19 -50.84 -24.75
CA PHE A 104 -8.77 -51.89 -25.67
C PHE A 104 -9.08 -53.27 -25.08
N THR A 105 -9.17 -54.27 -25.94
CA THR A 105 -9.36 -55.68 -25.53
C THR A 105 -8.09 -56.45 -25.82
N VAL A 106 -7.64 -57.25 -24.85
CA VAL A 106 -6.50 -58.17 -25.00
C VAL A 106 -7.06 -59.59 -25.05
N SER A 107 -6.65 -60.37 -26.05
CA SER A 107 -6.98 -61.79 -26.18
C SER A 107 -5.73 -62.62 -25.96
N ASN A 108 -5.75 -63.54 -25.00
CA ASN A 108 -4.70 -64.54 -24.85
C ASN A 108 -5.20 -65.86 -25.46
N PRO A 109 -4.52 -66.43 -26.48
CA PRO A 109 -4.94 -67.67 -27.13
C PRO A 109 -4.53 -68.97 -26.41
N GLU A 110 -3.90 -68.92 -25.24
CA GLU A 110 -3.67 -70.11 -24.38
C GLU A 110 -4.88 -70.50 -23.52
#